data_AF-A0AAN7IYY7-F1
#
_entry.id   AF-A0AAN7IYY7-F1
#
_cell.length_a   1.000
_cell.length_b   1.000
_cell.length_c   1.000
_cell.angle_alpha   90.00
_cell.angle_beta   90.00
_cell.angle_gamma   90.00
#
_symmetry.space_group_name_H-M   'P 1'
#
loop_
_entity.id
_entity.type
_entity.pdbx_description
1 polymer ?
#
loop_
_entity_poly.entity_id
_entity_poly.type
_entity_poly.pdbx_seq_one_letter_code
_entity_poly.pdbx_strand_id
1 'polypeptide(L)'
;MGSMFGENYIPRPQMTDEEIKRYYDQVNESGGFDVEDFSHTVCLDGGGRIEPLDLSDDSNRQLVVDLSLEALDKYNSEQNKNFKFKEVEKANSEGDYCIVTLTCGTNYYITFKAEDASTAAIETFQALVYDGEPVREVKSIRVKPTSYSNPGNEADEDQTA
;
A
#
# COMPACT_ATOMS: atom_id res chain seq x y z
N MET A 1 33.22 -25.70 14.54
CA MET A 1 32.40 -24.65 13.91
C MET A 1 31.38 -25.36 13.04
N GLY A 2 30.14 -25.51 13.52
CA GLY A 2 29.05 -26.11 12.75
C GLY A 2 28.32 -25.01 11.97
N SER A 3 28.10 -25.23 10.68
CA SER A 3 27.27 -24.37 9.83
C SER A 3 25.90 -24.14 10.47
N MET A 4 25.49 -22.87 10.62
CA MET A 4 24.16 -22.47 11.12
C MET A 4 23.03 -22.65 10.09
N PHE A 5 23.31 -23.22 8.93
CA PHE A 5 22.30 -23.49 7.91
C PHE A 5 22.15 -25.00 7.78
N GLY A 6 21.00 -25.52 8.21
CA GLY A 6 20.65 -26.92 8.02
C GLY A 6 20.72 -27.30 6.54
N GLU A 7 21.03 -28.56 6.25
CA GLU A 7 21.34 -29.09 4.91
C GLU A 7 20.18 -29.04 3.88
N ASN A 8 19.13 -28.26 4.12
CA ASN A 8 17.94 -28.12 3.28
C ASN A 8 17.62 -26.66 2.89
N TYR A 9 18.55 -25.72 2.99
CA TYR A 9 18.33 -24.35 2.49
C TYR A 9 18.40 -24.33 0.96
N ILE A 10 17.23 -24.34 0.30
CA ILE A 10 17.12 -24.02 -1.12
C ILE A 10 16.95 -22.49 -1.21
N PRO A 11 17.93 -21.75 -1.75
CA PRO A 11 17.77 -20.31 -1.94
C PRO A 11 16.57 -20.06 -2.86
N ARG A 12 15.71 -19.10 -2.48
CA ARG A 12 14.62 -18.65 -3.36
C ARG A 12 15.22 -18.18 -4.70
N PRO A 13 14.55 -18.45 -5.84
CA PRO A 13 15.01 -17.94 -7.12
C PRO A 13 14.95 -16.41 -7.14
N GLN A 14 15.82 -15.80 -7.94
CA GLN A 14 15.70 -14.38 -8.31
C GLN A 14 14.42 -14.19 -9.13
N MET A 15 13.83 -12.99 -9.08
CA MET A 15 12.75 -12.64 -10.00
C MET A 15 13.25 -12.71 -11.44
N THR A 16 12.41 -13.23 -12.34
CA THR A 16 12.64 -13.15 -13.78
C THR A 16 12.47 -11.72 -14.28
N ASP A 17 13.04 -11.38 -15.44
CA ASP A 17 12.87 -10.04 -16.03
C ASP A 17 11.38 -9.67 -16.25
N GLU A 18 10.55 -10.66 -16.56
CA GLU A 18 9.10 -10.48 -16.72
C GLU A 18 8.42 -10.18 -15.38
N GLU A 19 8.78 -10.87 -14.31
CA GLU A 19 8.28 -10.61 -12.96
C GLU A 19 8.75 -9.25 -12.43
N ILE A 20 10.01 -8.89 -12.69
CA ILE A 20 10.55 -7.56 -12.35
C ILE A 20 9.75 -6.48 -13.04
N LYS A 21 9.55 -6.61 -14.36
CA LYS A 21 8.76 -5.66 -15.13
C LYS A 21 7.33 -5.56 -14.59
N ARG A 22 6.67 -6.69 -14.37
CA ARG A 22 5.30 -6.74 -13.84
C ARG A 22 5.18 -6.09 -12.46
N TYR A 23 6.14 -6.36 -11.57
CA TYR A 23 6.20 -5.74 -10.24
C TYR A 23 6.32 -4.22 -10.36
N TYR A 24 7.27 -3.72 -11.15
CA TYR A 24 7.44 -2.27 -11.31
C TYR A 24 6.25 -1.60 -12.01
N ASP A 25 5.63 -2.25 -12.98
CA ASP A 25 4.40 -1.75 -13.61
C ASP A 25 3.31 -1.57 -12.52
N GLN A 26 3.08 -2.56 -11.67
CA GLN A 26 2.09 -2.50 -10.58
C GLN A 26 2.41 -1.43 -9.53
N VAL A 27 3.68 -1.32 -9.12
CA VAL A 27 4.12 -0.29 -8.18
C VAL A 27 3.92 1.10 -8.76
N ASN A 28 4.28 1.32 -10.03
CA ASN A 28 4.13 2.61 -10.70
C ASN A 28 2.67 3.00 -10.93
N GLU A 29 1.82 2.04 -11.32
CA GLU A 29 0.40 2.28 -11.61
C GLU A 29 -0.41 2.53 -10.33
N SER A 30 -0.17 1.75 -9.28
CA SER A 30 -0.96 1.86 -8.04
C SER A 30 -0.34 2.82 -7.02
N GLY A 31 0.97 3.04 -7.08
CA GLY A 31 1.75 3.65 -6.00
C GLY A 31 2.05 2.67 -4.86
N GLY A 32 2.03 1.36 -5.11
CA GLY A 32 2.32 0.30 -4.14
C GLY A 32 1.10 -0.30 -3.42
N PHE A 33 -0.11 0.20 -3.68
CA PHE A 33 -1.35 -0.28 -3.04
C PHE A 33 -1.94 -1.54 -3.68
N ASP A 34 -1.67 -1.77 -4.96
CA ASP A 34 -2.17 -2.89 -5.73
C ASP A 34 -0.97 -3.62 -6.35
N VAL A 35 -0.29 -4.44 -5.53
CA VAL A 35 0.89 -5.24 -5.90
C VAL A 35 0.60 -6.70 -5.58
N GLU A 36 0.96 -7.60 -6.50
CA GLU A 36 0.83 -9.03 -6.32
C GLU A 36 1.83 -9.59 -5.31
N ASP A 37 1.59 -10.82 -4.85
CA ASP A 37 2.52 -11.52 -4.00
C ASP A 37 3.69 -12.09 -4.82
N PHE A 38 4.89 -11.56 -4.60
CA PHE A 38 6.14 -12.06 -5.18
C PHE A 38 7.01 -12.79 -4.15
N SER A 39 6.45 -13.17 -2.98
CA SER A 39 7.15 -13.82 -1.87
C SER A 39 7.93 -15.09 -2.24
N HIS A 40 7.62 -15.71 -3.39
CA HIS A 40 8.30 -16.88 -3.94
C HIS A 40 9.73 -16.58 -4.46
N THR A 41 10.10 -15.32 -4.62
CA THR A 41 11.43 -14.90 -5.10
C THR A 41 12.24 -14.18 -4.01
N VAL A 42 13.57 -14.13 -4.15
CA VAL A 42 14.41 -13.26 -3.31
C VAL A 42 14.22 -11.79 -3.67
N CYS A 43 14.38 -10.91 -2.67
CA CYS A 43 14.25 -9.46 -2.83
C CYS A 43 15.21 -8.91 -3.89
N LEU A 44 14.75 -7.88 -4.61
CA LEU A 44 15.58 -7.09 -5.52
C LEU A 44 16.65 -6.35 -4.70
N ASP A 45 17.89 -6.40 -5.19
CA ASP A 45 19.12 -5.88 -4.56
C ASP A 45 18.93 -4.75 -3.52
N GLY A 46 18.92 -5.13 -2.24
CA GLY A 46 19.10 -4.22 -1.09
C GLY A 46 17.91 -3.35 -0.68
N GLY A 47 16.81 -3.35 -1.43
CA GLY A 47 15.57 -2.65 -1.08
C GLY A 47 14.51 -3.59 -0.51
N GLY A 48 13.66 -3.07 0.39
CA GLY A 48 12.44 -3.76 0.78
C GLY A 48 11.56 -4.03 -0.44
N ARG A 49 10.92 -5.20 -0.49
CA ARG A 49 9.86 -5.47 -1.47
C ARG A 49 8.51 -5.11 -0.87
N ILE A 50 7.61 -4.54 -1.67
CA ILE A 50 6.21 -4.37 -1.29
C ILE A 50 5.53 -5.73 -1.37
N GLU A 51 5.05 -6.22 -0.23
CA GLU A 51 4.40 -7.52 -0.11
C GLU A 51 3.03 -7.37 0.55
N PRO A 52 2.02 -8.18 0.16
CA PRO A 52 0.75 -8.23 0.87
C PRO A 52 0.95 -8.57 2.35
N LEU A 53 0.30 -7.79 3.22
CA LEU A 53 0.32 -8.03 4.66
C LEU A 53 -0.79 -9.03 5.03
N ASP A 54 -0.45 -10.07 5.79
CA ASP A 54 -1.44 -11.03 6.29
C ASP A 54 -2.32 -10.40 7.37
N LEU A 55 -3.56 -10.08 7.02
CA LEU A 55 -4.57 -9.52 7.91
C LEU A 55 -5.34 -10.56 8.72
N SER A 56 -5.06 -11.86 8.53
CA SER A 56 -5.56 -12.92 9.42
C SER A 56 -4.84 -12.93 10.76
N ASP A 57 -3.62 -12.37 10.82
CA ASP A 57 -2.91 -12.09 12.06
C ASP A 57 -3.54 -10.87 12.77
N ASP A 58 -3.91 -11.07 14.04
CA ASP A 58 -4.57 -10.05 14.85
C ASP A 58 -3.70 -8.81 15.08
N SER A 59 -2.37 -8.98 15.18
CA SER A 59 -1.43 -7.89 15.43
C SER A 59 -1.31 -7.01 14.20
N ASN A 60 -1.13 -7.62 13.03
CA ASN A 60 -1.11 -6.93 11.75
C ASN A 60 -2.43 -6.19 11.52
N ARG A 61 -3.57 -6.84 11.77
CA ARG A 61 -4.89 -6.23 11.61
C ARG A 61 -5.08 -5.03 12.54
N GLN A 62 -4.71 -5.15 13.82
CA GLN A 62 -4.82 -4.03 14.76
C GLN A 62 -3.92 -2.86 14.34
N LEU A 63 -2.69 -3.16 13.94
CA LEU A 63 -1.74 -2.16 13.46
C LEU A 63 -2.31 -1.36 12.29
N VAL A 64 -2.78 -2.03 11.23
CA VAL A 64 -3.30 -1.31 10.05
C VAL A 64 -4.58 -0.54 10.34
N VAL A 65 -5.40 -0.96 11.31
CA VAL A 65 -6.55 -0.18 11.78
C VAL A 65 -6.08 1.11 12.44
N ASP A 66 -5.11 1.03 13.35
CA ASP A 66 -4.57 2.19 14.06
C ASP A 66 -3.95 3.20 13.07
N LEU A 67 -3.16 2.72 12.11
CA LEU A 67 -2.56 3.56 11.06
C LEU A 67 -3.63 4.18 10.13
N SER A 68 -4.70 3.44 9.84
CA SER A 68 -5.82 3.96 9.03
C SER A 68 -6.56 5.08 9.75
N LEU A 69 -6.78 4.94 11.07
CA LEU A 69 -7.42 5.97 11.90
C LEU A 69 -6.57 7.24 11.93
N GLU A 70 -5.25 7.12 12.14
CA GLU A 70 -4.33 8.25 12.13
C GLU A 70 -4.34 9.00 10.78
N ALA A 71 -4.30 8.24 9.68
CA ALA A 71 -4.35 8.82 8.34
C ALA A 71 -5.70 9.52 8.08
N LEU A 72 -6.81 8.89 8.50
CA LEU A 72 -8.15 9.46 8.33
C LEU A 72 -8.35 10.74 9.17
N ASP A 73 -7.82 10.79 10.39
CA ASP A 73 -7.85 11.96 11.24
C ASP A 73 -7.08 13.13 10.62
N LYS A 74 -5.92 12.87 10.01
CA LYS A 74 -5.17 13.86 9.23
C LYS A 74 -6.02 14.37 8.06
N TYR A 75 -6.60 13.49 7.26
CA TYR A 75 -7.44 13.88 6.11
C TYR A 75 -8.67 14.70 6.54
N ASN A 76 -9.37 14.27 7.58
CA ASN A 76 -10.53 14.98 8.13
C ASN A 76 -10.15 16.39 8.59
N SER A 77 -9.01 16.52 9.27
CA SER A 77 -8.51 17.80 9.77
C SER A 77 -8.11 18.74 8.63
N GLU A 78 -7.39 18.24 7.64
CA GLU A 78 -6.90 19.04 6.50
C GLU A 78 -7.99 19.43 5.52
N GLN A 79 -8.97 18.55 5.29
CA GLN A 79 -10.07 18.76 4.32
C GLN A 79 -11.35 19.29 4.96
N ASN A 80 -11.37 19.50 6.28
CA ASN A 80 -12.55 19.85 7.07
C ASN A 80 -13.73 18.90 6.81
N LYS A 81 -13.45 17.59 6.94
CA LYS A 81 -14.38 16.48 6.73
C LYS A 81 -14.63 15.71 8.03
N ASN A 82 -15.59 14.78 8.00
CA ASN A 82 -15.96 13.96 9.16
C ASN A 82 -16.23 12.50 8.76
N PHE A 83 -15.27 11.90 8.06
CA PHE A 83 -15.32 10.48 7.73
C PHE A 83 -15.12 9.61 8.99
N LYS A 84 -15.82 8.49 9.05
CA LYS A 84 -15.71 7.47 10.09
C LYS A 84 -15.20 6.17 9.49
N PHE A 85 -14.13 5.65 10.06
CA PHE A 85 -13.53 4.38 9.66
C PHE A 85 -14.56 3.24 9.68
N LYS A 86 -14.51 2.35 8.69
CA LYS A 86 -15.39 1.18 8.59
C LYS A 86 -14.61 -0.11 8.66
N GLU A 87 -13.72 -0.33 7.69
CA GLU A 87 -12.95 -1.58 7.57
C GLU A 87 -11.69 -1.37 6.72
N VAL A 88 -10.66 -2.19 6.96
CA VAL A 88 -9.52 -2.31 6.03
C VAL A 88 -9.88 -3.35 4.96
N GLU A 89 -9.71 -2.99 3.69
CA GLU A 89 -9.90 -3.93 2.57
C GLU A 89 -8.65 -4.80 2.35
N LYS A 90 -7.47 -4.16 2.38
CA LYS A 90 -6.16 -4.80 2.23
C LYS A 90 -5.04 -3.86 2.66
N ALA A 91 -3.87 -4.43 2.90
CA ALA A 91 -2.65 -3.68 3.14
C ALA A 91 -1.45 -4.39 2.50
N ASN A 92 -0.49 -3.60 2.03
CA ASN A 92 0.85 -4.10 1.72
C ASN A 92 1.87 -3.43 2.65
N SER A 93 3.00 -4.10 2.86
CA SER A 93 4.12 -3.57 3.64
C SER A 93 5.42 -3.64 2.85
N GLU A 94 6.29 -2.66 3.05
CA GLU A 94 7.65 -2.64 2.55
C GLU A 94 8.57 -2.29 3.71
N GLY A 95 9.40 -3.26 4.12
CA GLY A 95 10.39 -3.06 5.17
C GLY A 95 11.55 -2.20 4.66
N ASP A 96 11.77 -1.06 5.28
CA ASP A 96 12.93 -0.20 5.03
C ASP A 96 14.10 -0.67 5.91
N TYR A 97 14.97 -1.49 5.31
CA TYR A 97 16.21 -1.94 5.95
C TYR A 97 17.33 -0.94 5.66
N CYS A 98 17.46 0.08 6.51
CA CYS A 98 18.59 0.98 6.41
C CYS A 98 19.84 0.32 7.04
N ILE A 99 20.83 -0.04 6.22
CA ILE A 99 22.13 -0.58 6.69
C ILE A 99 23.00 0.53 7.32
N VAL A 100 22.69 1.81 7.04
CA VAL A 100 23.56 2.96 7.32
C VAL A 100 23.10 3.78 8.55
N THR A 101 21.80 3.87 8.80
CA THR A 101 21.25 4.51 10.00
C THR A 101 20.56 3.42 10.82
N LEU A 102 20.76 3.39 12.14
CA LEU A 102 20.12 2.43 13.07
C LEU A 102 18.58 2.64 13.19
N THR A 103 17.95 3.13 12.14
CA THR A 103 16.53 3.40 12.02
C THR A 103 15.96 2.34 11.08
N CYS A 104 15.21 1.41 11.64
CA CYS A 104 14.35 0.51 10.90
C CYS A 104 12.94 1.09 10.87
N GLY A 105 12.27 0.94 9.74
CA GLY A 105 10.87 1.34 9.59
C GLY A 105 10.18 0.51 8.53
N THR A 106 8.85 0.63 8.46
CA THR A 106 8.04 -0.06 7.47
C THR A 106 7.09 0.94 6.83
N ASN A 107 7.05 0.95 5.49
CA ASN A 107 6.00 1.63 4.75
C ASN A 107 4.78 0.69 4.68
N TYR A 108 3.62 1.17 5.12
CA TYR A 108 2.35 0.49 5.00
C TYR A 108 1.48 1.19 3.95
N TYR A 109 1.07 0.43 2.93
CA TYR A 109 0.19 0.85 1.85
C TYR A 109 -1.20 0.29 2.11
N ILE A 110 -2.06 1.08 2.75
CA ILE A 110 -3.32 0.61 3.30
C ILE A 110 -4.47 1.08 2.42
N THR A 111 -5.36 0.15 2.04
CA THR A 111 -6.65 0.46 1.40
C THR A 111 -7.78 0.15 2.38
N PHE A 112 -8.60 1.15 2.72
CA PHE A 112 -9.65 1.02 3.72
C PHE A 112 -10.90 1.81 3.34
N LYS A 113 -12.06 1.46 3.91
CA LYS A 113 -13.32 2.18 3.71
C LYS A 113 -13.60 3.13 4.86
N ALA A 114 -14.15 4.29 4.54
CA ALA A 114 -14.69 5.21 5.51
C ALA A 114 -16.04 5.78 5.04
N GLU A 115 -16.91 6.10 5.99
CA GLU A 115 -18.25 6.63 5.76
C GLU A 115 -18.29 8.11 6.14
N ASP A 116 -18.72 8.98 5.24
CA ASP A 116 -18.96 10.39 5.54
C ASP A 116 -20.17 10.51 6.48
N ALA A 117 -19.95 11.00 7.71
CA ALA A 117 -21.01 11.13 8.70
C ALA A 117 -22.16 12.08 8.29
N SER A 118 -21.95 12.95 7.30
CA SER A 118 -22.96 13.90 6.83
C SER A 118 -23.82 13.36 5.68
N THR A 119 -23.27 12.50 4.84
CA THR A 119 -23.96 11.98 3.64
C THR A 119 -24.23 10.48 3.69
N ALA A 120 -23.66 9.77 4.65
CA ALA A 120 -23.59 8.31 4.71
C ALA A 120 -22.93 7.66 3.48
N ALA A 121 -22.22 8.45 2.66
CA ALA A 121 -21.48 7.94 1.52
C ALA A 121 -20.25 7.16 1.99
N ILE A 122 -20.04 5.97 1.43
CA ILE A 122 -18.86 5.15 1.70
C ILE A 122 -17.84 5.39 0.59
N GLU A 123 -16.65 5.81 0.97
CA GLU A 123 -15.51 5.99 0.07
C GLU A 123 -14.38 5.02 0.45
N THR A 124 -13.63 4.58 -0.55
CA THR A 124 -12.40 3.81 -0.36
C THR A 124 -11.23 4.78 -0.34
N PHE A 125 -10.41 4.71 0.70
CA PHE A 125 -9.20 5.49 0.89
C PHE A 125 -7.96 4.64 0.62
N GLN A 126 -6.90 5.31 0.19
CA GLN A 126 -5.54 4.78 0.10
C GLN A 126 -4.62 5.67 0.95
N ALA A 127 -3.94 5.07 1.92
CA ALA A 127 -2.99 5.76 2.80
C ALA A 127 -1.62 5.08 2.82
N LEU A 128 -0.57 5.89 2.61
CA LEU A 128 0.81 5.47 2.83
C LEU A 128 1.27 6.02 4.18
N VAL A 129 1.60 5.12 5.10
CA VAL A 129 2.08 5.47 6.44
C VAL A 129 3.43 4.82 6.67
N TYR A 130 4.41 5.60 7.08
CA TYR A 130 5.70 5.10 7.54
C TYR A 130 5.65 4.91 9.06
N ASP A 131 6.02 3.73 9.52
CA ASP A 131 6.13 3.40 10.94
C ASP A 131 7.57 2.97 11.23
N GLY A 132 8.36 3.87 11.83
CA GLY A 132 9.72 3.58 12.25
C GLY A 132 10.04 4.24 13.58
N GLU A 133 11.18 3.89 14.16
CA GLU A 133 11.64 4.52 15.40
C GLU A 133 12.61 5.67 15.08
N PRO A 134 12.40 6.90 15.59
CA PRO A 134 11.36 7.35 16.54
C PRO A 134 10.13 8.02 15.86
N VAL A 135 9.94 7.82 14.55
CA VAL A 135 8.99 8.60 13.74
C VAL A 135 7.96 7.71 13.06
N ARG A 136 6.70 7.95 13.38
CA ARG A 136 5.55 7.55 12.59
C ARG A 136 5.03 8.75 11.80
N GLU A 137 4.78 8.55 10.51
CA GLU A 137 4.38 9.62 9.59
C GLU A 137 3.36 9.13 8.56
N VAL A 138 2.21 9.81 8.48
CA VAL A 138 1.28 9.67 7.35
C VAL A 138 1.86 10.43 6.15
N LYS A 139 2.56 9.70 5.27
CA LYS A 139 3.20 10.25 4.06
C LYS A 139 2.19 10.72 3.02
N SER A 140 1.09 9.98 2.85
CA SER A 140 -0.02 10.42 1.98
C SER A 140 -1.33 9.75 2.35
N ILE A 141 -2.44 10.43 2.06
CA ILE A 141 -3.79 9.87 2.10
C ILE A 141 -4.64 10.51 0.98
N ARG A 142 -5.43 9.67 0.29
CA ARG A 142 -6.36 10.11 -0.77
C ARG A 142 -7.57 9.18 -0.85
N VAL A 143 -8.65 9.68 -1.42
CA VAL A 143 -9.73 8.82 -1.93
C VAL A 143 -9.18 8.02 -3.13
N LYS A 144 -9.45 6.73 -3.18
CA LYS A 144 -9.01 5.84 -4.26
C LYS A 144 -9.61 6.35 -5.58
N PRO A 145 -8.81 6.65 -6.60
CA PRO A 145 -9.33 7.04 -7.90
C PRO A 145 -10.22 5.92 -8.46
N THR A 146 -11.49 6.22 -8.76
CA THR A 146 -12.25 5.45 -9.72
C THR A 146 -11.53 5.62 -11.06
N SER A 147 -11.08 4.52 -11.67
CA SER A 147 -10.32 4.47 -12.94
C SER A 147 -10.51 5.70 -13.83
N TYR A 148 -9.43 6.37 -14.22
CA TYR A 148 -9.44 7.56 -15.07
C TYR A 148 -10.53 7.46 -16.14
N SER A 149 -11.57 8.28 -16.01
CA SER A 149 -12.57 8.42 -17.07
C SER A 149 -11.82 8.88 -18.31
N ASN A 150 -11.75 8.03 -19.32
CA ASN A 150 -11.16 8.37 -20.60
C ASN A 150 -11.98 9.55 -21.17
N PRO A 151 -11.46 10.79 -21.27
CA PRO A 151 -12.24 11.93 -21.78
C PRO A 151 -12.34 11.92 -23.32
N GLY A 152 -12.46 10.73 -23.91
CA GLY A 152 -12.21 10.49 -25.34
C GLY A 152 -13.43 10.20 -26.20
N ASN A 153 -14.66 10.26 -25.68
CA ASN A 153 -15.87 9.93 -26.44
C ASN A 153 -16.95 11.03 -26.33
N GLU A 154 -16.61 12.28 -26.66
CA GLU A 154 -17.59 13.29 -27.08
C GLU A 154 -17.05 14.05 -28.31
N ALA A 155 -17.20 13.42 -29.48
CA ALA A 155 -17.26 13.99 -30.83
C ALA A 155 -17.87 12.87 -31.70
N ASP A 156 -18.94 12.99 -32.48
CA ASP A 156 -19.64 14.11 -33.08
C ASP A 156 -21.16 13.82 -33.01
N GLU A 157 -21.94 14.72 -32.41
CA GLU A 157 -23.33 14.95 -32.84
C GLU A 157 -23.46 16.43 -33.18
N ASP A 158 -22.86 16.85 -34.29
CA ASP A 158 -23.38 17.99 -35.06
C ASP A 158 -23.04 17.86 -36.54
N GLN A 159 -23.93 17.20 -37.28
CA GLN A 159 -24.21 17.59 -38.66
C GLN A 159 -25.73 17.55 -38.85
N THR A 160 -26.38 18.68 -38.57
CA THR A 160 -27.64 19.05 -39.20
C THR A 160 -27.38 20.07 -40.30
N ALA A 161 -27.66 19.69 -41.56
CA ALA A 161 -28.27 20.52 -42.62
C ALA A 161 -28.30 19.75 -43.95
#